data_AF-A0A5J4N6Z0-F1
#
_entry.id   AF-A0A5J4N6Z0-F1
#
_cell.length_a   1.000
_cell.length_b   1.000
_cell.length_c   1.000
_cell.angle_alpha   90.00
_cell.angle_beta   90.00
_cell.angle_gamma   90.00
#
_symmetry.space_group_name_H-M   'P 1'
#
loop_
_entity.id
_entity.type
_entity.pdbx_description
1 polymer ?
#
loop_
_entity_poly.entity_id
_entity_poly.type
_entity_poly.pdbx_seq_one_letter_code
_entity_poly.pdbx_strand_id
1 'polypeptide(L)'
;MERTDSDALLSDTESDASMEDFENSAPNKDHQDYPNRPITKDIMENRGLVKYRHKRERNPRVHLRYKYHKATIRYRSRVAPTRHEDTPYSGEAKGIRVHLIKSHKFKRS
;
A
#
# COMPACT_ATOMS: atom_id res chain seq x y z
N MET A 1 -47.33 42.82 -22.72
CA MET A 1 -46.14 43.61 -22.35
C MET A 1 -45.03 43.16 -23.28
N GLU A 2 -44.94 43.87 -24.39
CA GLU A 2 -43.94 43.74 -25.46
C GLU A 2 -42.53 44.02 -24.95
N ARG A 3 -41.55 43.27 -25.48
CA ARG A 3 -40.15 43.69 -25.59
C ARG A 3 -39.56 43.14 -26.89
N THR A 4 -39.82 43.86 -27.97
CA THR A 4 -38.91 44.17 -29.08
C THR A 4 -37.81 45.12 -28.54
N ASP A 5 -36.58 45.27 -29.01
CA ASP A 5 -35.75 44.76 -30.11
C ASP A 5 -34.27 45.03 -29.71
N SER A 6 -33.33 44.67 -30.59
CA SER A 6 -31.87 44.86 -30.60
C SER A 6 -31.09 43.64 -30.10
N ASP A 7 -30.18 43.03 -30.86
CA ASP A 7 -29.27 43.62 -31.84
C ASP A 7 -28.87 42.60 -32.93
N ALA A 8 -28.34 43.15 -34.02
CA ALA A 8 -28.28 42.69 -35.40
C ALA A 8 -27.73 41.27 -35.71
N LEU A 9 -28.43 40.66 -36.67
CA LEU A 9 -27.93 39.76 -37.71
C LEU A 9 -26.64 40.29 -38.35
N LEU A 10 -25.59 39.45 -38.41
CA LEU A 10 -24.63 39.48 -39.51
C LEU A 10 -24.74 38.14 -40.25
N SER A 11 -25.21 38.23 -41.49
CA SER A 11 -25.34 37.16 -42.46
C SER A 11 -24.00 36.83 -43.11
N ASP A 12 -24.06 35.75 -43.87
CA ASP A 12 -23.19 35.40 -45.00
C ASP A 12 -21.99 34.51 -44.70
N THR A 13 -22.33 33.24 -44.82
CA THR A 13 -21.52 32.16 -45.38
C THR A 13 -20.62 32.65 -46.51
N GLU A 14 -19.31 32.70 -46.26
CA GLU A 14 -18.30 32.53 -47.30
C GLU A 14 -17.35 31.44 -46.84
N SER A 15 -17.64 30.25 -47.35
CA SER A 15 -16.68 29.17 -47.52
C SER A 15 -15.55 29.64 -48.43
N ASP A 16 -14.32 29.67 -47.94
CA ASP A 16 -13.25 28.99 -48.68
C ASP A 16 -12.12 28.63 -47.73
N ALA A 17 -12.00 27.32 -47.49
CA ALA A 17 -10.91 26.72 -46.76
C ALA A 17 -9.68 26.69 -47.67
N SER A 18 -8.92 27.78 -47.72
CA SER A 18 -7.53 27.76 -48.19
C SER A 18 -6.62 27.51 -46.98
N MET A 19 -6.65 26.26 -46.52
CA MET A 19 -5.57 25.72 -45.71
C MET A 19 -4.36 25.63 -46.63
N GLU A 20 -3.55 26.70 -46.68
CA GLU A 20 -2.30 26.69 -47.41
C GLU A 20 -1.43 25.57 -46.85
N ASP A 21 -1.25 24.52 -47.66
CA ASP A 21 -0.29 23.45 -47.43
C ASP A 21 1.10 24.08 -47.38
N PHE A 22 1.53 24.42 -46.17
CA PHE A 22 2.93 24.72 -45.88
C PHE A 22 3.68 23.39 -45.90
N GLU A 23 3.90 22.88 -47.12
CA GLU A 23 4.77 21.74 -47.38
C GLU A 23 6.21 22.17 -47.14
N ASN A 24 6.56 22.28 -45.86
CA ASN A 24 7.95 22.33 -45.43
C ASN A 24 8.48 20.90 -45.57
N SER A 25 8.80 20.52 -46.81
CA SER A 25 9.59 19.33 -47.13
C SER A 25 11.02 19.57 -46.65
N ALA A 26 11.19 19.55 -45.32
CA ALA A 26 12.48 19.36 -44.72
C ALA A 26 13.02 18.04 -45.28
N PRO A 27 14.26 18.02 -45.81
CA PRO A 27 14.82 16.81 -46.39
C PRO A 27 14.69 15.70 -45.36
N ASN A 28 14.07 14.60 -45.76
CA ASN A 28 13.93 13.35 -45.01
C ASN A 28 15.32 12.99 -44.49
N LYS A 29 15.68 13.49 -43.31
CA LYS A 29 16.88 13.08 -42.59
C LYS A 29 16.60 11.63 -42.30
N ASP A 30 17.37 10.76 -42.94
CA ASP A 30 17.44 9.32 -42.70
C ASP A 30 16.91 9.04 -41.30
N HIS A 31 15.65 8.60 -41.23
CA HIS A 31 15.04 8.15 -39.98
C HIS A 31 15.79 6.86 -39.68
N GLN A 32 16.98 7.00 -39.12
CA GLN A 32 17.66 5.94 -38.43
C GLN A 32 16.66 5.54 -37.36
N ASP A 33 16.00 4.39 -37.57
CA ASP A 33 15.09 3.79 -36.62
C ASP A 33 15.90 3.41 -35.39
N TYR A 34 16.19 4.42 -34.56
CA TYR A 34 16.75 4.21 -33.24
C TYR A 34 15.63 3.57 -32.42
N PRO A 35 15.90 2.45 -31.74
CA PRO A 35 14.88 1.83 -30.92
C PRO A 35 14.38 2.81 -29.86
N ASN A 36 13.06 2.91 -29.71
CA ASN A 36 12.44 3.72 -28.65
C ASN A 36 13.04 3.34 -27.30
N ARG A 37 13.58 4.32 -26.58
CA ARG A 37 14.15 4.10 -25.25
C ARG A 37 13.01 3.79 -24.28
N PRO A 38 12.99 2.62 -23.63
CA PRO A 38 11.94 2.30 -22.67
C PRO A 38 12.05 3.19 -21.43
N ILE A 39 10.90 3.47 -20.81
CA ILE A 39 10.81 4.17 -19.53
C ILE A 39 11.35 3.31 -18.40
N THR A 40 12.08 3.90 -17.45
CA THR A 40 12.56 3.19 -16.25
C THR A 40 11.47 3.11 -15.19
N LYS A 41 11.53 2.09 -14.31
CA LYS A 41 10.54 1.91 -13.24
C LYS A 41 10.45 3.11 -12.29
N ASP A 42 11.57 3.77 -12.04
CA ASP A 42 11.64 4.91 -11.14
C ASP A 42 10.84 6.10 -11.68
N ILE A 43 10.93 6.36 -12.99
CA ILE A 43 10.15 7.40 -13.68
C ILE A 43 8.67 7.00 -13.74
N MET A 44 8.39 5.72 -14.00
CA MET A 44 7.01 5.21 -14.08
C MET A 44 6.26 5.24 -12.74
N GLU A 45 6.91 4.86 -11.64
CA GLU A 45 6.27 4.76 -10.32
C GLU A 45 6.33 6.06 -9.50
N ASN A 46 7.25 6.98 -9.82
CA ASN A 46 7.47 8.26 -9.15
C ASN A 46 7.42 8.21 -7.61
N ARG A 47 8.07 7.20 -7.02
CA ARG A 47 8.03 6.97 -5.56
C ARG A 47 8.88 7.97 -4.77
N GLY A 48 9.93 8.52 -5.37
CA GLY A 48 10.87 9.43 -4.70
C GLY A 48 11.72 8.76 -3.61
N LEU A 49 12.25 9.56 -2.67
CA LEU A 49 13.14 9.09 -1.59
C LEU A 49 12.35 8.42 -0.44
N VAL A 50 11.83 7.22 -0.66
CA VAL A 50 11.07 6.45 0.35
C VAL A 50 12.00 5.59 1.19
N LYS A 51 11.84 5.62 2.52
CA LYS A 51 12.56 4.72 3.44
C LYS A 51 12.27 3.24 3.15
N TYR A 52 13.25 2.39 3.43
CA TYR A 52 13.04 0.95 3.37
C TYR A 52 11.94 0.49 4.35
N ARG A 53 11.07 -0.41 3.88
CA ARG A 53 10.03 -1.08 4.68
C ARG A 53 10.21 -2.59 4.59
N HIS A 54 10.09 -3.28 5.72
CA HIS A 54 10.31 -4.72 5.80
C HIS A 54 9.23 -5.49 5.02
N LYS A 55 9.58 -6.65 4.43
CA LYS A 55 8.65 -7.46 3.60
C LYS A 55 7.31 -7.79 4.27
N ARG A 56 7.32 -7.99 5.59
CA ARG A 56 6.12 -8.28 6.40
C ARG A 56 5.09 -7.15 6.44
N GLU A 57 5.54 -5.91 6.25
CA GLU A 57 4.68 -4.72 6.28
C GLU A 57 4.01 -4.48 4.94
N ARG A 58 4.48 -5.14 3.87
CA ARG A 58 3.85 -5.08 2.54
C ARG A 58 2.51 -5.81 2.51
N ASN A 59 2.32 -6.83 3.35
CA ASN A 59 1.08 -7.62 3.38
C ASN A 59 0.42 -7.51 4.77
N PRO A 60 -0.78 -6.89 4.86
CA PRO A 60 -1.44 -6.66 6.14
C PRO A 60 -1.74 -7.96 6.90
N ARG A 61 -2.12 -9.03 6.18
CA ARG A 61 -2.37 -10.35 6.78
C ARG A 61 -1.10 -10.92 7.41
N VAL A 62 0.03 -10.82 6.71
CA VAL A 62 1.32 -11.32 7.22
C VAL A 62 1.74 -10.51 8.44
N HIS A 63 1.60 -9.18 8.42
CA HIS A 63 1.89 -8.33 9.57
C HIS A 63 1.08 -8.75 10.81
N LEU A 64 -0.25 -8.90 10.66
CA LEU A 64 -1.14 -9.29 11.76
C LEU A 64 -0.83 -10.68 12.31
N ARG A 65 -0.52 -11.66 11.45
CA ARG A 65 -0.09 -13.00 11.87
C ARG A 65 1.17 -12.96 12.74
N TYR A 66 2.18 -12.18 12.34
CA TYR A 66 3.40 -12.03 13.13
C TYR A 66 3.16 -11.26 14.43
N LYS A 67 2.31 -10.23 14.41
CA LYS A 67 1.92 -9.47 15.60
C LYS A 67 1.25 -10.39 16.63
N TYR A 68 0.30 -11.21 16.19
CA TYR A 68 -0.38 -12.21 17.04
C TYR A 68 0.62 -13.23 17.59
N HIS A 69 1.43 -13.86 16.74
CA HIS A 69 2.42 -14.86 17.17
C HIS A 69 3.39 -14.31 18.24
N LYS A 70 3.91 -13.10 18.04
CA LYS A 70 4.76 -12.43 19.04
C LYS A 70 4.02 -12.11 20.34
N ALA A 71 2.74 -11.76 20.27
CA ALA A 71 1.93 -11.54 21.47
C ALA A 71 1.70 -12.85 22.23
N THR A 72 1.40 -13.95 21.53
CA THR A 72 1.19 -15.27 22.12
C THR A 72 2.45 -15.78 22.84
N ILE A 73 3.64 -15.59 22.27
CA ILE A 73 4.91 -15.96 22.95
C ILE A 73 5.09 -15.17 24.24
N ARG A 74 4.88 -13.84 24.21
CA ARG A 74 4.97 -12.98 25.40
C ARG A 74 3.90 -13.29 26.45
N TYR A 75 2.74 -13.77 26.02
CA TYR A 75 1.69 -14.19 26.94
C TYR A 75 2.07 -15.46 27.69
N ARG A 76 2.61 -16.47 26.99
CA ARG A 76 3.06 -17.76 27.56
C ARG A 76 4.14 -17.59 28.64
N SER A 77 4.91 -16.50 28.62
CA SER A 77 5.89 -16.20 29.67
C SER A 77 5.29 -15.52 30.90
N ARG A 78 4.18 -14.79 30.75
CA ARG A 78 3.50 -14.08 31.85
C ARG A 78 2.53 -14.98 32.61
N VAL A 79 1.75 -15.75 31.88
CA VAL A 79 0.69 -16.60 32.41
C VAL A 79 0.91 -18.01 31.89
N ALA A 80 0.81 -18.99 32.79
CA ALA A 80 0.86 -20.40 32.39
C ALA A 80 -0.40 -20.74 31.59
N PRO A 81 -0.27 -21.32 30.38
CA PRO A 81 -1.43 -21.79 29.63
C PRO A 81 -2.05 -23.01 30.32
N THR A 82 -3.35 -23.22 30.09
CA THR A 82 -4.04 -24.47 30.46
C THR A 82 -3.36 -25.65 29.78
N ARG A 83 -3.10 -26.72 30.53
CA ARG A 83 -2.51 -27.96 30.01
C ARG A 83 -3.61 -29.00 29.83
N HIS A 84 -3.54 -29.76 28.74
CA HIS A 84 -4.34 -30.96 28.54
C HIS A 84 -3.45 -32.18 28.83
N GLU A 85 -3.97 -33.14 29.60
CA GLU A 85 -3.25 -34.35 30.00
C GLU A 85 -3.61 -35.50 29.04
N ASP A 86 -2.96 -35.53 27.87
CA ASP A 86 -3.17 -36.62 26.91
C ASP A 86 -2.46 -37.93 27.33
N THR A 87 -1.49 -37.82 28.24
CA THR A 87 -0.62 -38.91 28.72
C THR A 87 -0.52 -38.87 30.24
N PRO A 88 -0.18 -40.00 30.91
CA PRO A 88 -0.03 -40.03 32.36
C PRO A 88 1.06 -39.06 32.84
N TYR A 89 0.95 -38.65 34.11
CA TYR A 89 1.85 -37.68 34.73
C TYR A 89 3.32 -38.13 34.70
N SER A 90 4.15 -37.38 33.97
CA SER A 90 5.60 -37.64 33.84
C SER A 90 6.46 -36.81 34.81
N GLY A 91 5.86 -36.06 35.74
CA GLY A 91 6.56 -35.12 36.61
C GLY A 91 6.63 -33.67 36.11
N GLU A 92 7.20 -32.78 36.91
CA GLU A 92 7.41 -31.37 36.55
C GLU A 92 8.67 -31.18 35.69
N ALA A 93 8.52 -31.15 34.37
CA ALA A 93 9.65 -31.03 33.43
C ALA A 93 10.57 -29.80 33.65
N LYS A 94 10.06 -28.72 34.26
CA LYS A 94 10.84 -27.50 34.57
C LYS A 94 11.32 -27.43 36.04
N GLY A 95 10.95 -28.41 36.85
CA GLY A 95 11.24 -28.46 38.29
C GLY A 95 10.27 -27.69 39.18
N ILE A 96 10.33 -27.99 40.47
CA ILE A 96 9.51 -27.39 41.54
C ILE A 96 10.35 -26.38 42.31
N ARG A 97 9.86 -25.14 42.45
CA ARG A 97 10.49 -24.10 43.28
C ARG A 97 9.81 -24.04 44.64
N VAL A 98 10.45 -24.61 45.66
CA VAL A 98 9.88 -24.79 47.02
C VAL A 98 9.46 -23.48 47.67
N HIS A 99 10.26 -22.41 47.54
CA HIS A 99 10.01 -21.14 48.23
C HIS A 99 9.09 -20.16 47.47
N LEU A 100 8.62 -20.52 46.26
CA LEU A 100 7.86 -19.59 45.43
C LEU A 100 6.35 -19.68 45.71
N ILE A 101 5.78 -18.62 46.27
CA ILE A 101 4.33 -18.49 46.49
C ILE A 101 3.73 -17.67 45.34
N LYS A 102 2.75 -18.24 44.62
CA LYS A 102 2.02 -17.57 43.51
C LYS A 102 0.55 -17.26 43.82
N SER A 103 0.12 -17.44 45.07
CA SER A 103 -1.26 -17.17 45.47
C SER A 103 -1.55 -15.68 45.64
N HIS A 104 -2.80 -15.27 45.40
CA HIS A 104 -3.25 -13.90 45.66
C HIS A 104 -3.72 -13.77 47.12
N LYS A 105 -3.13 -12.86 47.89
CA LYS A 105 -3.51 -12.64 49.30
C LYS A 105 -4.75 -11.75 49.38
N PHE A 106 -5.80 -12.23 50.04
CA PHE A 106 -6.98 -11.42 50.33
C PHE A 106 -6.68 -10.44 51.49
N LYS A 107 -7.11 -9.19 51.35
CA LYS A 107 -7.13 -8.23 52.46
C LYS A 107 -8.43 -8.39 53.21
N ARG A 108 -8.38 -8.36 54.55
CA ARG A 108 -9.60 -8.22 55.36
C ARG A 108 -10.02 -6.76 55.30
N SER A 109 -11.29 -6.53 54.99
CA SER A 109 -11.96 -5.23 55.10
C SER A 109 -12.17 -4.86 56.56
#